data_AF-A0A1T3CCX3-F1
#
_entry.id   AF-A0A1T3CCX3-F1
#
_cell.length_a   1.000
_cell.length_b   1.000
_cell.length_c   1.000
_cell.angle_alpha   90.00
_cell.angle_beta   90.00
_cell.angle_gamma   90.00
#
_symmetry.space_group_name_H-M   'P 1'
#
loop_
_entity.id
_entity.type
_entity.pdbx_description
1 polymer ?
#
loop_
_entity_poly.entity_id
_entity_poly.type
_entity_poly.pdbx_seq_one_letter_code
_entity_poly.pdbx_strand_id
1 'polypeptide(L)'
;MARPSCERCLDKQVACRYSSARLYARRGIKSKPSGVTEPEASLNSPFSALFESGDDECDESYNGGNYHRSDGATNSSDSPAWFLQAEHWVIHYHEDRPSPPPYVRSSAVRQYILCVKKWLQQWVECGHCPMIHKSLFADTKLPPCLQDAYAALAVYSFKNDKNEDVVMQHIEDKANSLLEEHSAHQDLLIDPFVPECSLTTVQHLARVLALIIYQFIRLFDGNIRHRAQAEKYIPLLKSWTCQLWSSVNIDVTVQNTFGGDYLISQQNADATVKLWRTWLLMESVRRAWKVSAYMRCIYYVFRDGTAPCEGTIDFTARRGLWDATSAPVWRRLLEQKDPLFAVPFASSWLLEATTPKDIDVFGLATMSISVDSDKLDSWIANSSDMHLEGLLMAT
;
A
#
# COMPACT_ATOMS: atom_id res chain seq x y z
N MET A 1 -49.93 -2.44 21.85
CA MET A 1 -48.98 -3.53 21.51
C MET A 1 -47.79 -3.39 22.45
N ALA A 2 -47.57 -4.36 23.34
CA ALA A 2 -46.41 -4.37 24.24
C ALA A 2 -45.14 -4.62 23.42
N ARG A 3 -44.11 -3.82 23.63
CA ARG A 3 -42.81 -4.04 22.97
C ARG A 3 -42.11 -5.25 23.62
N PRO A 4 -41.43 -6.10 22.84
CA PRO A 4 -40.72 -7.24 23.40
C PRO A 4 -39.62 -6.77 24.36
N SER A 5 -39.32 -7.58 25.38
CA SER A 5 -38.20 -7.36 26.32
C SER A 5 -37.08 -8.34 26.02
N CYS A 6 -35.82 -7.91 26.10
CA CYS A 6 -34.68 -8.85 25.99
C CYS A 6 -34.49 -9.64 27.29
N GLU A 7 -33.88 -10.82 27.17
CA GLU A 7 -33.61 -11.77 28.26
C GLU A 7 -32.84 -11.12 29.43
N ARG A 8 -31.82 -10.33 29.11
CA ARG A 8 -31.02 -9.59 30.11
C ARG A 8 -31.83 -8.57 30.93
N CYS A 9 -32.88 -7.98 30.35
CA CYS A 9 -33.76 -7.05 31.07
C CYS A 9 -34.81 -7.78 31.91
N LEU A 10 -35.26 -8.96 31.46
CA LEU A 10 -36.14 -9.84 32.23
C LEU A 10 -35.44 -10.35 33.48
N ASP A 11 -34.20 -10.84 33.35
CA ASP A 11 -33.42 -11.37 34.47
C ASP A 11 -33.14 -10.32 35.55
N LYS A 12 -32.93 -9.08 35.12
CA LYS A 12 -32.62 -7.95 36.02
C LYS A 12 -33.87 -7.20 36.50
N GLN A 13 -35.07 -7.64 36.12
CA GLN A 13 -36.34 -6.97 36.42
C GLN A 13 -36.35 -5.46 36.10
N VAL A 14 -35.68 -5.08 35.00
CA VAL A 14 -35.62 -3.68 34.54
C VAL A 14 -36.37 -3.51 33.23
N ALA A 15 -37.03 -2.35 33.08
CA ALA A 15 -37.76 -2.04 31.86
C ALA A 15 -36.81 -1.89 30.66
N CYS A 16 -37.07 -2.63 29.58
CA CYS A 16 -36.24 -2.58 28.38
C CYS A 16 -36.51 -1.26 27.62
N ARG A 17 -35.52 -0.35 27.64
CA ARG A 17 -35.60 0.95 26.94
C ARG A 17 -34.98 0.82 25.55
N TYR A 18 -35.83 0.87 24.52
CA TYR A 18 -35.39 0.96 23.13
C TYR A 18 -35.30 2.43 22.72
N SER A 19 -34.09 2.88 22.40
CA SER A 19 -33.84 4.18 21.76
C SER A 19 -34.66 4.30 20.47
N SER A 20 -35.42 5.38 20.33
CA SER A 20 -36.08 5.74 19.06
C SER A 20 -35.14 6.42 18.06
N ALA A 21 -33.91 6.74 18.47
CA ALA A 21 -32.91 7.33 17.60
C ALA A 21 -32.23 6.23 16.78
N ARG A 22 -32.51 6.18 15.48
CA ARG A 22 -31.66 5.48 14.51
C ARG A 22 -30.25 6.09 14.61
N LEU A 23 -29.28 5.31 15.08
CA LEU A 23 -27.88 5.75 15.22
C LEU A 23 -27.18 6.07 13.88
N TYR A 24 -27.85 5.85 12.74
CA TYR A 24 -27.33 6.12 11.38
C TYR A 24 -28.17 7.12 10.57
N ALA A 25 -28.84 8.07 11.22
CA ALA A 25 -29.42 9.20 10.50
C ALA A 25 -28.32 10.23 10.16
N ARG A 26 -27.98 10.32 8.87
CA ARG A 26 -27.09 11.30 8.23
C ARG A 26 -27.31 12.70 8.83
N ARG A 27 -26.33 13.22 9.60
CA ARG A 27 -26.45 14.50 10.30
C ARG A 27 -26.45 15.64 9.27
N GLY A 28 -27.62 16.19 9.00
CA GLY A 28 -27.77 17.44 8.25
C GLY A 28 -27.18 18.60 9.05
N ILE A 29 -26.35 19.40 8.40
CA ILE A 29 -25.75 20.62 8.92
C ILE A 29 -26.85 21.63 9.28
N LYS A 30 -26.82 22.19 10.50
CA LYS A 30 -27.08 23.64 10.76
C LYS A 30 -26.73 24.11 12.18
N SER A 31 -25.88 25.14 12.20
CA SER A 31 -25.66 26.29 13.11
C SER A 31 -25.90 26.21 14.63
N LYS A 32 -24.86 26.63 15.37
CA LYS A 32 -24.75 27.01 16.80
C LYS A 32 -25.81 28.05 17.25
N PRO A 33 -26.16 28.09 18.56
CA PRO A 33 -25.51 29.07 19.46
C PRO A 33 -25.22 28.57 20.90
N SER A 34 -24.50 29.42 21.63
CA SER A 34 -23.81 29.31 22.93
C SER A 34 -24.64 28.95 24.18
N GLY A 35 -23.97 28.41 25.22
CA GLY A 35 -24.43 28.46 26.61
C GLY A 35 -23.81 27.40 27.55
N VAL A 36 -23.10 27.87 28.57
CA VAL A 36 -22.31 27.20 29.63
C VAL A 36 -23.11 26.20 30.51
N THR A 37 -22.48 25.12 31.03
CA THR A 37 -22.15 24.82 32.46
C THR A 37 -21.97 23.30 32.72
N GLU A 38 -20.86 22.93 33.36
CA GLU A 38 -20.55 21.63 34.01
C GLU A 38 -21.18 21.56 35.44
N PRO A 39 -21.27 20.42 36.19
CA PRO A 39 -20.13 19.53 36.50
C PRO A 39 -20.42 18.01 36.67
N GLU A 40 -19.29 17.32 36.89
CA GLU A 40 -18.93 15.93 37.20
C GLU A 40 -19.88 15.00 37.98
N ALA A 41 -19.81 13.68 37.71
CA ALA A 41 -19.33 12.66 38.67
C ALA A 41 -19.27 11.23 38.06
N SER A 42 -18.19 10.54 38.44
CA SER A 42 -17.69 9.22 38.05
C SER A 42 -18.54 8.02 38.49
N LEU A 43 -18.55 6.95 37.68
CA LEU A 43 -18.59 5.56 38.15
C LEU A 43 -17.68 4.67 37.28
N ASN A 44 -16.60 4.21 37.88
CA ASN A 44 -15.62 3.25 37.38
C ASN A 44 -16.24 1.88 37.05
N SER A 45 -15.82 1.27 35.94
CA SER A 45 -16.02 -0.16 35.65
C SER A 45 -14.73 -0.75 35.06
N PRO A 46 -14.21 -1.88 35.58
CA PRO A 46 -12.83 -2.32 35.35
C PRO A 46 -12.67 -3.25 34.13
N PHE A 47 -13.02 -2.78 32.93
CA PHE A 47 -12.79 -3.56 31.70
C PHE A 47 -12.26 -2.75 30.50
N SER A 48 -11.91 -1.48 30.70
CA SER A 48 -11.42 -0.60 29.62
C SER A 48 -9.89 -0.48 29.54
N ALA A 49 -9.13 -1.20 30.36
CA ALA A 49 -7.67 -1.01 30.50
C ALA A 49 -6.79 -1.89 29.58
N LEU A 50 -7.31 -2.46 28.50
CA LEU A 50 -6.52 -3.32 27.59
C LEU A 50 -6.40 -2.81 26.15
N PHE A 51 -7.06 -1.70 25.80
CA PHE A 51 -6.94 -1.10 24.48
C PHE A 51 -7.13 0.42 24.56
N GLU A 52 -6.18 1.12 25.20
CA GLU A 52 -5.99 2.54 24.96
C GLU A 52 -4.50 2.84 24.75
N SER A 53 -4.23 3.36 23.55
CA SER A 53 -3.09 4.19 23.13
C SER A 53 -1.69 3.57 23.14
N GLY A 54 -1.30 3.10 21.95
CA GLY A 54 -0.12 3.62 21.27
C GLY A 54 -0.57 4.13 19.91
N ASP A 55 -1.22 5.29 19.86
CA ASP A 55 -1.30 6.07 18.63
C ASP A 55 0.12 6.59 18.36
N ASP A 56 0.95 5.76 17.73
CA ASP A 56 2.17 6.23 17.09
C ASP A 56 1.73 7.07 15.88
N GLU A 57 1.41 8.33 16.14
CA GLU A 57 1.57 9.38 15.13
C GLU A 57 3.01 9.24 14.62
N CYS A 58 3.15 8.89 13.34
CA CYS A 58 4.45 9.00 12.68
C CYS A 58 4.89 10.45 12.86
N ASP A 59 5.99 10.66 13.59
CA ASP A 59 6.55 11.97 13.89
C ASP A 59 6.66 12.80 12.59
N GLU A 60 5.67 13.67 12.37
CA GLU A 60 5.60 14.56 11.23
C GLU A 60 6.63 15.66 11.49
N SER A 61 7.87 15.44 11.08
CA SER A 61 8.79 16.56 10.94
C SER A 61 8.26 17.47 9.83
N TYR A 62 7.50 18.50 10.20
CA TYR A 62 7.05 19.58 9.34
C TYR A 62 8.28 20.29 8.79
N ASN A 63 8.68 19.93 7.57
CA ASN A 63 9.58 20.75 6.77
C ASN A 63 8.75 21.34 5.63
N GLY A 64 8.02 22.42 5.95
CA GLY A 64 7.27 23.23 5.00
C GLY A 64 8.22 23.95 4.04
N GLY A 65 8.74 23.22 3.06
CA GLY A 65 9.46 23.76 1.92
C GLY A 65 8.48 24.18 0.85
N ASN A 66 8.27 25.48 0.69
CA ASN A 66 7.43 26.05 -0.35
C ASN A 66 8.11 25.84 -1.72
N TYR A 67 7.81 24.75 -2.43
CA TYR A 67 8.40 24.45 -3.74
C TYR A 67 7.65 25.17 -4.86
N HIS A 68 8.06 26.41 -5.14
CA HIS A 68 7.92 26.96 -6.49
C HIS A 68 8.93 26.24 -7.39
N ARG A 69 8.44 25.33 -8.24
CA ARG A 69 9.24 24.75 -9.33
C ARG A 69 9.46 25.86 -10.36
N SER A 70 10.65 26.47 -10.33
CA SER A 70 11.12 27.37 -11.39
C SER A 70 11.09 26.64 -12.72
N ASP A 71 10.51 27.27 -13.74
CA ASP A 71 10.63 26.87 -15.14
C ASP A 71 12.11 26.86 -15.52
N GLY A 72 12.69 25.66 -15.46
CA GLY A 72 14.12 25.42 -15.63
C GLY A 72 14.38 23.93 -15.46
N ALA A 73 13.98 23.14 -16.47
CA ALA A 73 14.34 21.74 -16.56
C ALA A 73 15.87 21.61 -16.73
N THR A 74 16.60 21.63 -15.63
CA THR A 74 17.93 21.01 -15.55
C THR A 74 17.72 19.55 -15.17
N ASN A 75 18.06 18.66 -16.11
CA ASN A 75 18.01 17.21 -15.96
C ASN A 75 18.66 16.76 -14.64
N SER A 76 17.87 16.42 -13.62
CA SER A 76 18.35 15.78 -12.39
C SER A 76 18.66 14.28 -12.56
N SER A 77 18.68 13.79 -13.81
CA SER A 77 18.89 12.38 -14.17
C SER A 77 20.38 12.01 -14.35
N ASP A 78 21.33 12.87 -14.00
CA ASP A 78 22.76 12.58 -14.21
C ASP A 78 23.37 11.65 -13.14
N SER A 79 22.66 11.36 -12.04
CA SER A 79 23.11 10.37 -11.06
C SER A 79 22.62 8.96 -11.40
N PRO A 80 23.51 7.96 -11.55
CA PRO A 80 23.12 6.58 -11.86
C PRO A 80 22.35 5.90 -10.72
N ALA A 81 22.27 6.51 -9.53
CA ALA A 81 21.53 6.03 -8.38
C ALA A 81 20.45 7.02 -7.91
N TRP A 82 19.73 7.65 -8.84
CA TRP A 82 18.63 8.60 -8.55
C TRP A 82 17.65 8.08 -7.47
N PHE A 83 17.42 6.76 -7.43
CA PHE A 83 16.48 6.10 -6.52
C PHE A 83 16.93 6.08 -5.06
N LEU A 84 18.18 6.45 -4.77
CA LEU A 84 18.73 6.60 -3.44
C LEU A 84 18.71 8.04 -2.94
N GLN A 85 18.32 9.03 -3.75
CA GLN A 85 18.27 10.41 -3.27
C GLN A 85 17.15 10.57 -2.23
N ALA A 86 17.46 11.17 -1.08
CA ALA A 86 16.52 11.31 0.04
C ALA A 86 15.24 12.07 -0.32
N GLU A 87 15.33 13.00 -1.28
CA GLU A 87 14.17 13.74 -1.82
C GLU A 87 13.11 12.85 -2.48
N HIS A 88 13.50 11.64 -2.91
CA HIS A 88 12.64 10.64 -3.54
C HIS A 88 12.05 9.60 -2.56
N TRP A 89 12.20 9.85 -1.25
CA TRP A 89 11.71 9.00 -0.15
C TRP A 89 10.79 9.75 0.81
N VAL A 90 10.05 10.71 0.28
CA VAL A 90 9.03 11.47 1.00
C VAL A 90 7.63 11.06 0.55
N ILE A 91 6.65 11.25 1.44
CA ILE A 91 5.23 11.06 1.12
C ILE A 91 4.68 12.43 0.76
N HIS A 92 4.13 12.53 -0.45
CA HIS A 92 3.55 13.76 -0.97
C HIS A 92 2.07 13.79 -0.64
N TYR A 93 1.67 14.84 0.05
CA TYR A 93 0.28 15.17 0.27
C TYR A 93 -0.11 16.26 -0.72
N HIS A 94 -1.37 16.25 -1.17
CA HIS A 94 -1.90 17.38 -1.93
C HIS A 94 -1.99 18.59 -1.00
N GLU A 95 -0.96 19.44 -0.97
CA GLU A 95 -0.97 20.70 -0.23
C GLU A 95 -1.93 21.71 -0.89
N ASP A 96 -2.87 22.24 -0.10
CA ASP A 96 -3.44 23.60 -0.12
C ASP A 96 -3.80 24.28 -1.46
N ARG A 97 -4.06 23.55 -2.55
CA ARG A 97 -4.77 24.09 -3.72
C ARG A 97 -6.19 23.54 -3.81
N PRO A 98 -7.20 24.40 -4.08
CA PRO A 98 -8.61 24.03 -4.15
C PRO A 98 -8.95 23.33 -5.48
N SER A 99 -8.06 22.48 -6.00
CA SER A 99 -8.44 21.59 -7.08
C SER A 99 -9.30 20.48 -6.48
N PRO A 100 -10.53 20.26 -6.99
CA PRO A 100 -11.31 19.12 -6.56
C PRO A 100 -10.51 17.83 -6.78
N PRO A 101 -10.69 16.81 -5.91
CA PRO A 101 -10.06 15.52 -6.13
C PRO A 101 -10.43 14.99 -7.54
N PRO A 102 -9.54 14.24 -8.19
CA PRO A 102 -9.81 13.70 -9.51
C PRO A 102 -11.09 12.85 -9.49
N TYR A 103 -11.91 12.98 -10.54
CA TYR A 103 -13.08 12.12 -10.67
C TYR A 103 -12.62 10.73 -11.13
N VAL A 104 -12.77 9.73 -10.25
CA VAL A 104 -12.44 8.33 -10.53
C VAL A 104 -13.72 7.51 -10.60
N ARG A 105 -13.98 6.89 -11.76
CA ARG A 105 -15.18 6.05 -11.95
C ARG A 105 -15.09 4.77 -11.12
N SER A 106 -16.23 4.31 -10.60
CA SER A 106 -16.29 3.04 -9.86
C SER A 106 -15.85 1.82 -10.68
N SER A 107 -16.00 1.87 -12.02
CA SER A 107 -15.47 0.84 -12.92
C SER A 107 -13.94 0.80 -12.92
N ALA A 108 -13.26 1.95 -12.87
CA ALA A 108 -11.80 2.02 -12.80
C ALA A 108 -11.27 1.45 -11.47
N VAL A 109 -11.95 1.75 -10.36
CA VAL A 109 -11.63 1.17 -9.05
C VAL A 109 -11.80 -0.36 -9.06
N ARG A 110 -12.89 -0.87 -9.64
CA ARG A 110 -13.09 -2.32 -9.80
C ARG A 110 -12.02 -2.94 -10.70
N GLN A 111 -11.64 -2.26 -11.79
CA GLN A 111 -10.59 -2.72 -12.69
C GLN A 111 -9.26 -2.84 -11.98
N TYR A 112 -8.91 -1.89 -11.10
CA TYR A 112 -7.70 -1.98 -10.28
C TYR A 112 -7.70 -3.23 -9.38
N ILE A 113 -8.81 -3.54 -8.72
CA ILE A 113 -8.95 -4.77 -7.92
C ILE A 113 -8.73 -6.01 -8.80
N LEU A 114 -9.33 -6.05 -9.99
CA LEU A 114 -9.13 -7.15 -10.93
C LEU A 114 -7.67 -7.27 -11.39
N CYS A 115 -6.98 -6.15 -11.61
CA CYS A 115 -5.55 -6.12 -11.93
C CYS A 115 -4.72 -6.74 -10.80
N VAL A 116 -4.93 -6.31 -9.55
CA VAL A 116 -4.20 -6.88 -8.41
C VAL A 116 -4.49 -8.37 -8.26
N LYS A 117 -5.75 -8.82 -8.41
CA LYS A 117 -6.10 -10.25 -8.42
C LYS A 117 -5.33 -11.01 -9.50
N LYS A 118 -5.24 -10.46 -10.72
CA LYS A 118 -4.46 -11.04 -11.82
C LYS A 118 -2.96 -11.07 -11.53
N TRP A 119 -2.39 -10.03 -10.93
CA TRP A 119 -0.98 -9.99 -10.55
C TRP A 119 -0.64 -11.09 -9.53
N LEU A 120 -1.53 -11.33 -8.57
CA LEU A 120 -1.36 -12.41 -7.62
C LEU A 120 -1.38 -13.79 -8.31
N GLN A 121 -2.30 -14.01 -9.25
CA GLN A 121 -2.31 -15.24 -10.06
C GLN A 121 -1.03 -15.40 -10.90
N GLN A 122 -0.61 -14.33 -11.59
CA GLN A 122 0.63 -14.30 -12.37
C GLN A 122 1.86 -14.63 -11.53
N TRP A 123 1.89 -14.22 -10.25
CA TRP A 123 3.00 -14.55 -9.37
C TRP A 123 3.13 -16.06 -9.14
N VAL A 124 2.01 -16.78 -8.98
CA VAL A 124 2.00 -18.25 -8.83
C VAL A 124 2.32 -18.96 -10.14
N GLU A 125 1.85 -18.44 -11.27
CA GLU A 125 2.04 -19.06 -12.59
C GLU A 125 3.46 -18.86 -13.15
N CYS A 126 4.02 -17.66 -12.95
CA CYS A 126 5.25 -17.22 -13.61
C CYS A 126 6.41 -16.94 -12.64
N GLY A 127 6.18 -17.00 -11.33
CA GLY A 127 7.19 -16.64 -10.31
C GLY A 127 7.47 -15.14 -10.19
N HIS A 128 6.69 -14.29 -10.87
CA HIS A 128 6.79 -12.83 -10.82
C HIS A 128 5.46 -12.16 -11.13
N CYS A 129 5.33 -10.89 -10.76
CA CYS A 129 4.22 -10.03 -11.18
C CYS A 129 4.63 -8.55 -11.14
N PRO A 130 3.76 -7.63 -11.58
CA PRO A 130 4.03 -6.19 -11.51
C PRO A 130 4.32 -5.63 -10.10
N MET A 131 4.02 -6.39 -9.03
CA MET A 131 4.34 -6.06 -7.63
C MET A 131 5.58 -6.80 -7.10
N ILE A 132 5.85 -8.03 -7.55
CA ILE A 132 6.95 -8.89 -7.04
C ILE A 132 7.87 -9.28 -8.19
N HIS A 133 9.09 -8.74 -8.21
CA HIS A 133 10.06 -9.02 -9.26
C HIS A 133 10.71 -10.40 -9.12
N LYS A 134 10.94 -11.09 -10.25
CA LYS A 134 11.57 -12.43 -10.30
C LYS A 134 12.93 -12.52 -9.59
N SER A 135 13.69 -11.42 -9.60
CA SER A 135 15.05 -11.38 -9.03
C SER A 135 15.12 -10.80 -7.62
N LEU A 136 13.99 -10.46 -6.99
CA LEU A 136 13.98 -9.83 -5.66
C LEU A 136 14.59 -10.75 -4.57
N PHE A 137 14.28 -12.05 -4.64
CA PHE A 137 14.73 -13.06 -3.65
C PHE A 137 15.66 -14.12 -4.26
N ALA A 138 16.27 -13.84 -5.42
CA ALA A 138 17.08 -14.83 -6.15
C ALA A 138 18.28 -15.34 -5.32
N ASP A 139 18.91 -14.47 -4.53
CA ASP A 139 20.10 -14.83 -3.74
C ASP A 139 19.79 -15.23 -2.30
N THR A 140 18.72 -14.67 -1.73
CA THR A 140 18.35 -14.83 -0.32
C THR A 140 17.34 -15.93 -0.07
N LYS A 141 16.78 -16.53 -1.14
CA LYS A 141 15.61 -17.42 -1.13
C LYS A 141 14.35 -16.70 -0.64
N LEU A 142 13.20 -17.28 -0.97
CA LEU A 142 11.91 -16.71 -0.56
C LEU A 142 11.78 -16.79 0.97
N PRO A 143 11.46 -15.69 1.68
CA PRO A 143 11.26 -15.72 3.14
C PRO A 143 10.12 -16.65 3.57
N PRO A 144 10.16 -17.27 4.76
CA PRO A 144 9.14 -18.24 5.20
C PRO A 144 7.70 -17.72 5.12
N CYS A 145 7.45 -16.50 5.59
CA CYS A 145 6.12 -15.87 5.51
C CYS A 145 5.60 -15.71 4.08
N LEU A 146 6.49 -15.49 3.11
CA LEU A 146 6.15 -15.40 1.69
C LEU A 146 6.03 -16.77 1.03
N GLN A 147 6.77 -17.79 1.49
CA GLN A 147 6.56 -19.17 1.05
C GLN A 147 5.15 -19.64 1.43
N ASP A 148 4.73 -19.35 2.66
CA ASP A 148 3.38 -19.63 3.14
C ASP A 148 2.33 -18.86 2.35
N ALA A 149 2.54 -17.55 2.11
CA ALA A 149 1.62 -16.75 1.31
C ALA A 149 1.54 -17.24 -0.14
N TYR A 150 2.66 -17.67 -0.74
CA TYR A 150 2.70 -18.26 -2.08
C TYR A 150 1.89 -19.55 -2.14
N ALA A 151 2.09 -20.46 -1.17
CA ALA A 151 1.35 -21.72 -1.09
C ALA A 151 -0.15 -21.48 -0.87
N ALA A 152 -0.51 -20.58 0.04
CA ALA A 152 -1.89 -20.20 0.32
C ALA A 152 -2.58 -19.61 -0.93
N LEU A 153 -1.88 -18.76 -1.68
CA LEU A 153 -2.36 -18.18 -2.93
C LEU A 153 -2.52 -19.23 -4.05
N ALA A 154 -1.62 -20.21 -4.12
CA ALA A 154 -1.75 -21.33 -5.05
C ALA A 154 -2.99 -22.17 -4.73
N VAL A 155 -3.24 -22.48 -3.45
CA VAL A 155 -4.47 -23.16 -3.00
C VAL A 155 -5.71 -22.33 -3.34
N TYR A 156 -5.66 -21.02 -3.09
CA TYR A 156 -6.75 -20.09 -3.44
C TYR A 156 -7.03 -20.01 -4.94
N SER A 157 -6.03 -20.22 -5.80
CA SER A 157 -6.23 -20.24 -7.26
C SER A 157 -7.12 -21.40 -7.73
N PHE A 158 -7.26 -22.46 -6.92
CA PHE A 158 -8.16 -23.59 -7.17
C PHE A 158 -9.47 -23.52 -6.35
N LYS A 159 -9.79 -22.35 -5.78
CA LYS A 159 -11.06 -22.14 -5.06
C LYS A 159 -12.26 -22.34 -6.01
N ASN A 160 -13.26 -23.07 -5.53
CA ASN A 160 -14.56 -23.28 -6.17
C ASN A 160 -15.64 -23.41 -5.08
N ASP A 161 -16.91 -23.41 -5.49
CA ASP A 161 -18.05 -23.43 -4.57
C ASP A 161 -18.05 -24.61 -3.57
N LYS A 162 -17.35 -25.72 -3.89
CA LYS A 162 -17.30 -26.91 -3.03
C LYS A 162 -16.19 -26.86 -1.98
N ASN A 163 -15.11 -26.13 -2.25
CA ASN A 163 -13.94 -26.07 -1.37
C ASN A 163 -13.70 -24.67 -0.76
N GLU A 164 -14.57 -23.69 -1.05
CA GLU A 164 -14.45 -22.31 -0.61
C GLU A 164 -14.19 -22.18 0.90
N ASP A 165 -15.00 -22.84 1.74
CA ASP A 165 -14.85 -22.75 3.19
C ASP A 165 -13.48 -23.25 3.67
N VAL A 166 -13.00 -24.36 3.10
CA VAL A 166 -11.70 -24.95 3.47
C VAL A 166 -10.55 -24.06 3.00
N VAL A 167 -10.64 -23.54 1.77
CA VAL A 167 -9.63 -22.64 1.20
C VAL A 167 -9.55 -21.35 2.01
N MET A 168 -10.69 -20.73 2.31
CA MET A 168 -10.72 -19.47 3.05
C MET A 168 -10.31 -19.65 4.51
N GLN A 169 -10.63 -20.79 5.13
CA GLN A 169 -10.08 -21.14 6.46
C GLN A 169 -8.56 -21.29 6.40
N HIS A 170 -8.00 -21.92 5.36
CA HIS A 170 -6.55 -22.02 5.20
C HIS A 170 -5.89 -20.64 5.07
N ILE A 171 -6.49 -19.70 4.33
CA ILE A 171 -6.04 -18.30 4.25
C ILE A 171 -6.08 -17.64 5.63
N GLU A 172 -7.15 -17.86 6.39
CA GLU A 172 -7.32 -17.32 7.74
C GLU A 172 -6.25 -17.86 8.71
N ASP A 173 -6.04 -19.17 8.73
CA ASP A 173 -5.06 -19.83 9.59
C ASP A 173 -3.65 -19.32 9.30
N LYS A 174 -3.27 -19.22 8.01
CA LYS A 174 -1.95 -18.71 7.60
C LYS A 174 -1.77 -17.22 7.88
N ALA A 175 -2.84 -16.43 7.76
CA ALA A 175 -2.81 -15.04 8.20
C ALA A 175 -2.58 -14.94 9.71
N ASN A 176 -3.24 -15.78 10.52
CA ASN A 176 -3.08 -15.78 11.97
C ASN A 176 -1.67 -16.24 12.40
N SER A 177 -1.12 -17.29 11.77
CA SER A 177 0.26 -17.75 12.07
C SER A 177 1.30 -16.64 11.82
N LEU A 178 1.16 -15.87 10.74
CA LEU A 178 2.03 -14.71 10.48
C LEU A 178 2.00 -13.68 11.62
N LEU A 179 0.83 -13.49 12.24
CA LEU A 179 0.64 -12.55 13.33
C LEU A 179 1.22 -13.08 14.64
N GLU A 180 1.00 -14.36 14.93
CA GLU A 180 1.54 -15.03 16.11
C GLU A 180 3.08 -15.03 16.13
N GLU A 181 3.70 -15.32 14.98
CA GLU A 181 5.15 -15.23 14.81
C GLU A 181 5.65 -13.80 15.10
N HIS A 182 4.94 -12.78 14.61
CA HIS A 182 5.34 -11.39 14.86
C HIS A 182 5.19 -10.98 16.33
N SER A 183 4.08 -11.34 17.00
CA SER A 183 3.89 -11.04 18.42
C SER A 183 4.93 -11.74 19.29
N ALA A 184 5.27 -13.00 19.00
CA ALA A 184 6.32 -13.72 19.72
C ALA A 184 7.69 -13.03 19.56
N HIS A 185 7.99 -12.51 18.36
CA HIS A 185 9.20 -11.72 18.15
C HIS A 185 9.20 -10.38 18.87
N GLN A 186 8.03 -9.78 19.15
CA GLN A 186 7.91 -8.54 19.91
C GLN A 186 8.03 -8.78 21.42
N ASP A 187 7.43 -9.84 21.95
CA ASP A 187 7.45 -10.19 23.37
C ASP A 187 8.83 -10.64 23.87
N LEU A 188 9.66 -11.20 22.99
CA LEU A 188 11.06 -11.57 23.32
C LEU A 188 11.99 -10.36 23.46
N LEU A 189 11.55 -9.15 23.11
CA LEU A 189 12.35 -7.91 23.15
C LEU A 189 12.18 -7.12 24.45
N ILE A 190 11.58 -7.70 25.49
CA ILE A 190 11.39 -7.07 26.82
C ILE A 190 12.66 -7.20 27.71
N ASP A 191 13.82 -7.56 27.14
CA ASP A 191 15.10 -7.51 27.86
C ASP A 191 15.78 -6.14 27.64
N PRO A 192 15.94 -5.30 28.69
CA PRO A 192 16.46 -3.92 28.56
C PRO A 192 17.88 -3.80 28.00
N PHE A 193 18.59 -4.91 27.80
CA PHE A 193 20.00 -4.96 27.40
C PHE A 193 20.24 -5.59 26.03
N VAL A 194 19.20 -6.09 25.34
CA VAL A 194 19.32 -6.63 23.98
C VAL A 194 18.92 -5.54 23.00
N PRO A 195 19.79 -5.14 22.05
CA PRO A 195 19.39 -4.22 20.99
C PRO A 195 18.15 -4.79 20.29
N GLU A 196 17.10 -3.99 20.14
CA GLU A 196 15.94 -4.35 19.33
C GLU A 196 16.45 -4.99 18.04
N CYS A 197 16.12 -6.26 17.81
CA CYS A 197 16.53 -6.93 16.59
C CYS A 197 15.65 -6.36 15.47
N SER A 198 15.99 -5.15 15.02
CA SER A 198 15.24 -4.42 14.02
C SER A 198 15.25 -5.24 12.74
N LEU A 199 14.05 -5.54 12.24
CA LEU A 199 13.92 -6.26 10.99
C LEU A 199 14.63 -5.45 9.90
N THR A 200 15.35 -6.14 9.02
CA THR A 200 15.91 -5.52 7.81
C THR A 200 14.78 -5.04 6.88
N THR A 201 15.06 -4.08 6.00
CA THR A 201 14.08 -3.61 4.99
C THR A 201 13.47 -4.76 4.18
N VAL A 202 14.28 -5.78 3.84
CA VAL A 202 13.82 -6.97 3.11
C VAL A 202 12.84 -7.81 3.95
N GLN A 203 13.08 -7.96 5.25
CA GLN A 203 12.18 -8.67 6.17
C GLN A 203 10.88 -7.89 6.40
N HIS A 204 10.95 -6.56 6.55
CA HIS A 204 9.78 -5.70 6.58
C HIS A 204 8.96 -5.82 5.28
N LEU A 205 9.62 -5.81 4.13
CA LEU A 205 8.98 -5.95 2.82
C LEU A 205 8.28 -7.31 2.71
N ALA A 206 8.93 -8.38 3.14
CA ALA A 206 8.37 -9.73 3.08
C ALA A 206 7.07 -9.89 3.89
N ARG A 207 7.06 -9.43 5.15
CA ARG A 207 5.84 -9.51 5.98
C ARG A 207 4.73 -8.59 5.47
N VAL A 208 5.07 -7.42 4.90
CA VAL A 208 4.09 -6.50 4.29
C VAL A 208 3.46 -7.14 3.06
N LEU A 209 4.26 -7.70 2.15
CA LEU A 209 3.77 -8.41 0.97
C LEU A 209 2.86 -9.59 1.36
N ALA A 210 3.28 -10.41 2.34
CA ALA A 210 2.46 -11.51 2.84
C ALA A 210 1.11 -11.03 3.39
N LEU A 211 1.12 -9.99 4.23
CA LEU A 211 -0.11 -9.42 4.80
C LEU A 211 -0.99 -8.77 3.73
N ILE A 212 -0.43 -8.10 2.72
CA ILE A 212 -1.17 -7.58 1.56
C ILE A 212 -1.94 -8.73 0.89
N ILE A 213 -1.30 -9.86 0.63
CA ILE A 213 -1.93 -11.01 -0.05
C ILE A 213 -3.12 -11.53 0.76
N TYR A 214 -2.91 -11.83 2.04
CA TYR A 214 -3.99 -12.35 2.90
C TYR A 214 -5.14 -11.36 3.05
N GLN A 215 -4.83 -10.08 3.26
CA GLN A 215 -5.85 -9.04 3.41
C GLN A 215 -6.60 -8.79 2.10
N PHE A 216 -5.91 -8.80 0.97
CA PHE A 216 -6.53 -8.64 -0.34
C PHE A 216 -7.57 -9.72 -0.59
N ILE A 217 -7.22 -11.00 -0.39
CA ILE A 217 -8.16 -12.13 -0.56
C ILE A 217 -9.37 -11.94 0.36
N ARG A 218 -9.16 -11.68 1.65
CA ARG A 218 -10.24 -11.61 2.64
C ARG A 218 -11.15 -10.39 2.49
N LEU A 219 -10.62 -9.24 2.06
CA LEU A 219 -11.41 -8.02 1.88
C LEU A 219 -12.27 -8.07 0.61
N PHE A 220 -11.69 -8.51 -0.52
CA PHE A 220 -12.32 -8.42 -1.85
C PHE A 220 -12.98 -9.71 -2.33
N ASP A 221 -12.60 -10.88 -1.82
CA ASP A 221 -13.17 -12.19 -2.20
C ASP A 221 -13.75 -12.96 -1.00
N GLY A 222 -13.62 -12.42 0.21
CA GLY A 222 -14.11 -13.06 1.44
C GLY A 222 -15.61 -12.89 1.71
N ASN A 223 -16.18 -13.87 2.40
CA ASN A 223 -17.51 -13.76 3.01
C ASN A 223 -17.53 -12.71 4.14
N ILE A 224 -18.71 -12.47 4.73
CA ILE A 224 -18.89 -11.45 5.78
C ILE A 224 -17.93 -11.66 6.96
N ARG A 225 -17.67 -12.91 7.37
CA ARG A 225 -16.75 -13.24 8.47
C ARG A 225 -15.31 -12.87 8.12
N HIS A 226 -14.82 -13.35 6.98
CA HIS A 226 -13.44 -13.09 6.54
C HIS A 226 -13.19 -11.59 6.36
N ARG A 227 -14.16 -10.86 5.80
CA ARG A 227 -14.09 -9.40 5.66
C ARG A 227 -14.01 -8.72 7.02
N ALA A 228 -14.92 -9.03 7.94
CA ALA A 228 -14.94 -8.43 9.28
C ALA A 228 -13.65 -8.68 10.08
N GLN A 229 -12.99 -9.83 9.88
CA GLN A 229 -11.69 -10.08 10.49
C GLN A 229 -10.57 -9.30 9.80
N ALA A 230 -10.55 -9.27 8.46
CA ALA A 230 -9.55 -8.50 7.72
C ALA A 230 -9.63 -7.00 8.04
N GLU A 231 -10.82 -6.46 8.28
CA GLU A 231 -11.00 -5.08 8.74
C GLU A 231 -10.21 -4.76 10.01
N LYS A 232 -10.15 -5.71 10.97
CA LYS A 232 -9.41 -5.54 12.23
C LYS A 232 -7.90 -5.40 11.99
N TYR A 233 -7.39 -5.95 10.89
CA TYR A 233 -5.97 -5.93 10.55
C TYR A 233 -5.60 -4.81 9.56
N ILE A 234 -6.54 -3.97 9.12
CA ILE A 234 -6.23 -2.80 8.30
C ILE A 234 -5.27 -1.83 9.02
N PRO A 235 -5.48 -1.47 10.32
CA PRO A 235 -4.54 -0.63 11.05
C PRO A 235 -3.15 -1.27 11.18
N LEU A 236 -3.09 -2.59 11.39
CA LEU A 236 -1.81 -3.31 11.47
C LEU A 236 -1.06 -3.26 10.14
N LEU A 237 -1.75 -3.48 9.01
CA LEU A 237 -1.13 -3.34 7.70
C LEU A 237 -0.60 -1.93 7.46
N LYS A 238 -1.34 -0.90 7.90
CA LYS A 238 -0.86 0.50 7.87
C LYS A 238 0.44 0.63 8.67
N SER A 239 0.44 0.20 9.93
CA SER A 239 1.61 0.26 10.82
C SER A 239 2.83 -0.45 10.22
N TRP A 240 2.67 -1.68 9.72
CA TRP A 240 3.77 -2.40 9.09
C TRP A 240 4.28 -1.74 7.81
N THR A 241 3.39 -1.10 7.05
CA THR A 241 3.75 -0.32 5.86
C THR A 241 4.55 0.94 6.24
N CYS A 242 4.18 1.62 7.34
CA CYS A 242 4.96 2.73 7.89
C CYS A 242 6.34 2.28 8.38
N GLN A 243 6.41 1.17 9.12
CA GLN A 243 7.69 0.61 9.58
C GLN A 243 8.60 0.22 8.40
N LEU A 244 8.03 -0.33 7.32
CA LEU A 244 8.78 -0.58 6.08
C LEU A 244 9.32 0.74 5.48
N TRP A 245 8.49 1.78 5.42
CA TRP A 245 8.89 3.10 4.91
C TRP A 245 9.99 3.76 5.76
N SER A 246 9.92 3.64 7.08
CA SER A 246 10.95 4.14 8.00
C SER A 246 12.25 3.36 7.84
N SER A 247 12.17 2.03 7.75
CA SER A 247 13.34 1.15 7.58
C SER A 247 14.11 1.47 6.29
N VAL A 248 13.41 1.66 5.17
CA VAL A 248 14.07 2.02 3.91
C VAL A 248 14.64 3.44 3.92
N ASN A 249 13.99 4.39 4.61
CA ASN A 249 14.53 5.74 4.78
C ASN A 249 15.86 5.74 5.55
N ILE A 250 15.97 4.89 6.58
CA ILE A 250 17.23 4.68 7.30
C ILE A 250 18.28 4.10 6.37
N ASP A 251 17.97 3.04 5.61
CA ASP A 251 18.90 2.41 4.66
C ASP A 251 19.41 3.43 3.62
N VAL A 252 18.50 4.23 3.08
CA VAL A 252 18.82 5.29 2.11
C VAL A 252 19.71 6.37 2.73
N THR A 253 19.40 6.80 3.95
CA THR A 253 20.20 7.80 4.67
C THR A 253 21.61 7.29 4.96
N VAL A 254 21.73 6.04 5.42
CA VAL A 254 23.02 5.39 5.67
C VAL A 254 23.81 5.25 4.37
N GLN A 255 23.17 4.83 3.27
CA GLN A 255 23.83 4.76 1.97
C GLN A 255 24.31 6.13 1.51
N ASN A 256 23.48 7.17 1.54
CA ASN A 256 23.91 8.52 1.16
C ASN A 256 25.03 9.08 2.03
N THR A 257 25.02 8.77 3.33
CA THR A 257 26.01 9.30 4.30
C THR A 257 27.34 8.56 4.24
N PHE A 258 27.33 7.25 4.01
CA PHE A 258 28.52 6.40 4.21
C PHE A 258 28.94 5.57 2.97
N GLY A 259 28.14 5.46 1.90
CA GLY A 259 28.40 4.46 0.84
C GLY A 259 27.91 4.74 -0.58
N GLY A 260 27.17 5.84 -0.82
CA GLY A 260 26.51 6.11 -2.09
C GLY A 260 27.49 6.32 -3.25
N ASP A 261 28.61 6.99 -2.98
CA ASP A 261 29.60 7.33 -3.99
C ASP A 261 30.46 6.11 -4.42
N TYR A 262 30.54 5.06 -3.59
CA TYR A 262 31.39 3.89 -3.85
C TYR A 262 30.84 2.96 -4.93
N LEU A 263 29.52 2.71 -4.94
CA LEU A 263 28.88 1.86 -5.96
C LEU A 263 28.78 2.56 -7.32
N ILE A 264 28.75 3.89 -7.31
CA ILE A 264 28.62 4.75 -8.50
C ILE A 264 29.98 4.93 -9.20
N SER A 265 31.07 5.03 -8.43
CA SER A 265 32.43 5.24 -8.95
C SER A 265 33.01 4.02 -9.67
N GLN A 266 32.55 2.80 -9.36
CA GLN A 266 33.09 1.57 -9.96
C GLN A 266 32.32 1.12 -11.21
N GLN A 267 32.93 1.29 -12.39
CA GLN A 267 32.42 0.75 -13.66
C GLN A 267 32.66 -0.78 -13.82
N ASN A 268 32.57 -1.57 -12.76
CA ASN A 268 32.73 -3.03 -12.84
C ASN A 268 31.36 -3.74 -12.95
N ALA A 269 31.34 -4.94 -13.54
CA ALA A 269 30.13 -5.75 -13.68
C ALA A 269 29.48 -6.08 -12.32
N ASP A 270 30.28 -6.34 -11.28
CA ASP A 270 29.78 -6.62 -9.92
C ASP A 270 29.05 -5.42 -9.30
N ALA A 271 29.61 -4.20 -9.43
CA ALA A 271 28.97 -2.96 -8.97
C ALA A 271 27.62 -2.73 -9.68
N THR A 272 27.55 -3.05 -10.97
CA THR A 272 26.32 -2.98 -11.77
C THR A 272 25.21 -3.88 -11.23
N VAL A 273 25.57 -5.13 -10.93
CA VAL A 273 24.65 -6.12 -10.38
C VAL A 273 24.15 -5.69 -9.00
N LYS A 274 25.06 -5.19 -8.15
CA LYS A 274 24.69 -4.64 -6.84
C LYS A 274 23.74 -3.45 -6.98
N LEU A 275 24.04 -2.48 -7.84
CA LEU A 275 23.19 -1.31 -8.06
C LEU A 275 21.78 -1.70 -8.54
N TRP A 276 21.70 -2.63 -9.51
CA TRP A 276 20.41 -3.14 -10.00
C TRP A 276 19.62 -3.87 -8.90
N ARG A 277 20.28 -4.68 -8.07
CA ARG A 277 19.64 -5.35 -6.92
C ARG A 277 19.15 -4.35 -5.88
N THR A 278 19.92 -3.31 -5.58
CA THR A 278 19.48 -2.24 -4.69
C THR A 278 18.27 -1.52 -5.27
N TRP A 279 18.30 -1.15 -6.56
CA TRP A 279 17.16 -0.54 -7.24
C TRP A 279 15.91 -1.43 -7.17
N LEU A 280 16.05 -2.73 -7.42
CA LEU A 280 14.94 -3.69 -7.32
C LEU A 280 14.32 -3.72 -5.94
N LEU A 281 15.12 -3.71 -4.87
CA LEU A 281 14.62 -3.64 -3.50
C LEU A 281 13.84 -2.33 -3.29
N MET A 282 14.45 -1.19 -3.64
CA MET A 282 13.85 0.13 -3.47
C MET A 282 12.52 0.28 -4.21
N GLU A 283 12.48 -0.17 -5.47
CA GLU A 283 11.27 -0.14 -6.29
C GLU A 283 10.21 -1.13 -5.79
N SER A 284 10.62 -2.29 -5.26
CA SER A 284 9.70 -3.23 -4.61
C SER A 284 9.04 -2.64 -3.37
N VAL A 285 9.80 -1.87 -2.57
CA VAL A 285 9.23 -1.13 -1.42
C VAL A 285 8.19 -0.12 -1.88
N ARG A 286 8.50 0.68 -2.91
CA ARG A 286 7.55 1.67 -3.48
C ARG A 286 6.27 1.01 -4.00
N ARG A 287 6.39 -0.09 -4.74
CA ARG A 287 5.25 -0.84 -5.30
C ARG A 287 4.41 -1.49 -4.20
N ALA A 288 5.03 -2.11 -3.20
CA ALA A 288 4.33 -2.70 -2.06
C ALA A 288 3.61 -1.65 -1.21
N TRP A 289 4.25 -0.50 -0.96
CA TRP A 289 3.65 0.63 -0.24
C TRP A 289 2.40 1.14 -0.98
N LYS A 290 2.51 1.35 -2.31
CA LYS A 290 1.38 1.80 -3.14
C LYS A 290 0.23 0.81 -3.13
N VAL A 291 0.49 -0.47 -3.32
CA VAL A 291 -0.56 -1.50 -3.28
C VAL A 291 -1.23 -1.55 -1.91
N SER A 292 -0.46 -1.48 -0.81
CA SER A 292 -1.01 -1.41 0.55
C SER A 292 -1.92 -0.20 0.75
N ALA A 293 -1.44 1.00 0.38
CA ALA A 293 -2.20 2.25 0.53
C ALA A 293 -3.48 2.25 -0.34
N TYR A 294 -3.37 1.88 -1.62
CA TYR A 294 -4.53 1.85 -2.52
C TYR A 294 -5.54 0.78 -2.10
N MET A 295 -5.09 -0.40 -1.67
CA MET A 295 -5.98 -1.45 -1.17
C MET A 295 -6.82 -0.95 0.02
N ARG A 296 -6.19 -0.29 0.99
CA ARG A 296 -6.86 0.26 2.18
C ARG A 296 -7.80 1.42 1.80
N CYS A 297 -7.33 2.34 0.96
CA CYS A 297 -8.12 3.47 0.47
C CYS A 297 -9.37 3.00 -0.28
N ILE A 298 -9.23 2.10 -1.26
CA ILE A 298 -10.34 1.55 -2.04
C ILE A 298 -11.36 0.86 -1.13
N TYR A 299 -10.89 0.08 -0.15
CA TYR A 299 -11.77 -0.57 0.80
C TYR A 299 -12.58 0.42 1.62
N TYR A 300 -11.95 1.46 2.19
CA TYR A 300 -12.65 2.51 2.92
C TYR A 300 -13.64 3.30 2.05
N VAL A 301 -13.27 3.63 0.81
CA VAL A 301 -14.20 4.26 -0.13
C VAL A 301 -15.43 3.38 -0.38
N PHE A 302 -15.26 2.07 -0.54
CA PHE A 302 -16.39 1.16 -0.75
C PHE A 302 -17.25 0.97 0.49
N ARG A 303 -16.65 0.94 1.68
CA ARG A 303 -17.38 0.73 2.94
C ARG A 303 -18.06 2.01 3.45
N ASP A 304 -17.31 3.10 3.47
CA ASP A 304 -17.67 4.34 4.18
C ASP A 304 -17.98 5.51 3.23
N GLY A 305 -17.70 5.36 1.92
CA GLY A 305 -17.85 6.42 0.92
C GLY A 305 -16.74 7.46 0.95
N THR A 306 -15.76 7.32 1.86
CA THR A 306 -14.61 8.21 2.02
C THR A 306 -13.41 7.43 2.55
N ALA A 307 -12.20 7.94 2.36
CA ALA A 307 -10.98 7.38 2.90
C ALA A 307 -10.06 8.50 3.40
N PRO A 308 -9.24 8.24 4.43
CA PRO A 308 -8.17 9.17 4.80
C PRO A 308 -7.18 9.30 3.64
N CYS A 309 -6.65 10.50 3.43
CA CYS A 309 -5.58 10.72 2.47
C CYS A 309 -4.26 10.20 3.06
N GLU A 310 -3.67 9.19 2.43
CA GLU A 310 -2.37 8.62 2.84
C GLU A 310 -1.20 9.20 2.05
N GLY A 311 -1.48 10.19 1.20
CA GLY A 311 -0.52 10.75 0.26
C GLY A 311 -0.17 9.81 -0.88
N THR A 312 0.86 10.16 -1.63
CA THR A 312 1.44 9.36 -2.70
C THR A 312 2.95 9.50 -2.68
N ILE A 313 3.63 8.48 -3.18
CA ILE A 313 5.09 8.45 -3.32
C ILE A 313 5.46 8.36 -4.80
N ASP A 314 6.71 8.68 -5.11
CA ASP A 314 7.31 8.38 -6.41
C ASP A 314 7.41 6.87 -6.68
N PHE A 315 7.47 6.49 -7.96
CA PHE A 315 7.88 5.15 -8.41
C PHE A 315 8.35 5.17 -9.86
N THR A 316 9.05 4.12 -10.29
CA THR A 316 9.54 3.97 -11.66
C THR A 316 8.42 3.39 -12.53
N ALA A 317 7.96 4.13 -13.55
CA ALA A 317 6.90 3.62 -14.44
C ALA A 317 7.35 3.34 -15.88
N ARG A 318 8.60 3.62 -16.24
CA ARG A 318 9.09 3.31 -17.60
C ARG A 318 8.98 1.81 -17.87
N ARG A 319 8.25 1.48 -18.94
CA ARG A 319 8.06 0.11 -19.40
C ARG A 319 9.40 -0.58 -19.65
N GLY A 320 9.51 -1.83 -19.19
CA GLY A 320 10.67 -2.69 -19.38
C GLY A 320 11.76 -2.58 -18.31
N LEU A 321 11.81 -1.49 -17.52
CA LEU A 321 12.78 -1.40 -16.42
C LEU A 321 12.48 -2.43 -15.33
N TRP A 322 11.22 -2.55 -14.91
CA TRP A 322 10.79 -3.55 -13.93
C TRP A 322 10.99 -4.97 -14.45
N ASP A 323 10.71 -5.24 -15.73
CA ASP A 323 10.76 -6.59 -16.28
C ASP A 323 12.18 -7.06 -16.67
N ALA A 324 13.17 -6.17 -16.56
CA ALA A 324 14.55 -6.40 -16.98
C ALA A 324 15.08 -7.72 -16.42
N THR A 325 15.66 -8.55 -17.29
CA THR A 325 16.09 -9.91 -16.91
C THR A 325 17.45 -9.96 -16.23
N SER A 326 18.24 -8.89 -16.36
CA SER A 326 19.60 -8.82 -15.83
C SER A 326 20.07 -7.36 -15.70
N ALA A 327 21.08 -7.14 -14.86
CA ALA A 327 21.64 -5.82 -14.62
C ALA A 327 22.16 -5.11 -15.90
N PRO A 328 22.82 -5.80 -16.86
CA PRO A 328 23.23 -5.16 -18.12
C PRO A 328 22.04 -4.73 -19.00
N VAL A 329 20.95 -5.50 -19.00
CA VAL A 329 19.73 -5.13 -19.74
C VAL A 329 19.09 -3.90 -19.10
N TRP A 330 18.96 -3.90 -17.78
CA TRP A 330 18.46 -2.76 -17.02
C TRP A 330 19.28 -1.49 -17.27
N ARG A 331 20.61 -1.58 -17.20
CA ARG A 331 21.50 -0.43 -17.49
C ARG A 331 21.32 0.09 -18.92
N ARG A 332 21.27 -0.80 -19.91
CA ARG A 332 21.08 -0.40 -21.31
C ARG A 332 19.75 0.35 -21.51
N LEU A 333 18.69 -0.04 -20.82
CA LEU A 333 17.40 0.65 -20.90
C LEU A 333 17.47 2.06 -20.32
N LEU A 334 18.20 2.25 -19.21
CA LEU A 334 18.44 3.57 -18.61
C LEU A 334 19.29 4.49 -19.49
N GLU A 335 20.24 3.94 -20.25
CA GLU A 335 21.03 4.70 -21.22
C GLU A 335 20.20 5.20 -22.41
N GLN A 336 19.07 4.54 -22.71
CA GLN A 336 18.22 4.86 -23.87
C GLN A 336 17.12 5.86 -23.55
N LYS A 337 16.48 5.73 -22.38
CA LYS A 337 15.35 6.56 -21.96
C LYS A 337 15.37 6.78 -20.46
N ASP A 338 14.84 7.93 -20.03
CA ASP A 338 14.67 8.26 -18.63
C ASP A 338 13.74 7.25 -17.92
N PRO A 339 13.89 7.07 -16.59
CA PRO A 339 13.12 6.09 -15.82
C PRO A 339 11.63 6.40 -15.64
N LEU A 340 11.12 7.55 -16.12
CA LEU A 340 9.79 8.08 -15.77
C LEU A 340 9.52 8.00 -14.27
N PHE A 341 10.45 8.55 -13.50
CA PHE A 341 10.35 8.66 -12.06
C PHE A 341 9.74 10.02 -11.69
N ALA A 342 8.50 10.05 -11.20
CA ALA A 342 7.80 11.30 -10.88
C ALA A 342 6.60 11.15 -9.91
N VAL A 343 6.34 12.23 -9.14
CA VAL A 343 5.18 12.41 -8.27
C VAL A 343 4.23 13.51 -8.78
N PRO A 344 2.93 13.35 -8.51
CA PRO A 344 2.16 12.18 -8.87
C PRO A 344 2.15 12.04 -10.40
N PHE A 345 1.78 10.86 -10.89
CA PHE A 345 1.42 10.65 -12.31
C PHE A 345 0.25 11.53 -12.78
N ALA A 346 -0.32 12.36 -11.89
CA ALA A 346 -1.29 13.42 -12.18
C ALA A 346 -0.68 14.70 -12.75
N SER A 347 0.64 14.77 -12.93
CA SER A 347 1.30 15.93 -13.51
C SER A 347 1.06 15.99 -15.03
N SER A 348 0.48 17.10 -15.51
CA SER A 348 0.04 17.25 -16.90
C SER A 348 1.14 16.98 -17.91
N TRP A 349 2.38 17.35 -17.60
CA TRP A 349 3.54 17.10 -18.44
C TRP A 349 3.74 15.62 -18.76
N LEU A 350 3.39 14.71 -17.84
CA LEU A 350 3.61 13.29 -18.05
C LEU A 350 2.69 12.77 -19.18
N LEU A 351 1.41 13.18 -19.17
CA LEU A 351 0.47 12.82 -20.22
C LEU A 351 0.85 13.47 -21.57
N GLU A 352 1.45 14.66 -21.54
CA GLU A 352 1.93 15.36 -22.75
C GLU A 352 3.20 14.72 -23.32
N ALA A 353 4.09 14.22 -22.47
CA ALA A 353 5.41 13.71 -22.85
C ALA A 353 5.46 12.19 -23.11
N THR A 354 4.40 11.44 -22.75
CA THR A 354 4.40 9.98 -22.82
C THR A 354 3.18 9.41 -23.51
N THR A 355 3.31 8.18 -24.01
CA THR A 355 2.19 7.38 -24.53
C THR A 355 1.90 6.20 -23.61
N PRO A 356 0.72 5.56 -23.70
CA PRO A 356 0.42 4.36 -22.91
C PRO A 356 1.41 3.21 -23.11
N LYS A 357 2.16 3.19 -24.22
CA LYS A 357 3.18 2.16 -24.49
C LYS A 357 4.48 2.39 -23.73
N ASP A 358 4.72 3.62 -23.27
CA ASP A 358 5.91 4.00 -22.51
C ASP A 358 5.79 3.65 -21.01
N ILE A 359 4.57 3.43 -20.53
CA ILE A 359 4.25 3.17 -19.12
C ILE A 359 4.05 1.67 -18.90
N ASP A 360 4.61 1.14 -17.81
CA ASP A 360 4.45 -0.26 -17.42
C ASP A 360 3.05 -0.57 -16.88
N VAL A 361 2.72 -1.86 -16.77
CA VAL A 361 1.38 -2.30 -16.35
C VAL A 361 1.02 -1.83 -14.94
N PHE A 362 2.01 -1.77 -14.03
CA PHE A 362 1.80 -1.26 -12.67
C PHE A 362 1.44 0.23 -12.68
N GLY A 363 2.13 1.01 -13.50
CA GLY A 363 1.91 2.44 -13.65
C GLY A 363 0.56 2.74 -14.29
N LEU A 364 0.19 2.02 -15.35
CA LEU A 364 -1.15 2.17 -15.96
C LEU A 364 -2.28 1.82 -14.96
N ALA A 365 -2.11 0.77 -14.16
CA ALA A 365 -3.08 0.42 -13.12
C ALA A 365 -3.15 1.52 -12.05
N THR A 366 -2.01 2.04 -11.60
CA THR A 366 -1.95 3.14 -10.63
C THR A 366 -2.60 4.42 -11.17
N MET A 367 -2.38 4.75 -12.45
CA MET A 367 -2.99 5.90 -13.11
C MET A 367 -4.52 5.78 -13.16
N SER A 368 -5.06 4.57 -13.35
CA SER A 368 -6.51 4.36 -13.41
C SER A 368 -7.28 4.79 -12.16
N ILE A 369 -6.60 4.87 -11.01
CA ILE A 369 -7.18 5.27 -9.72
C ILE A 369 -6.63 6.59 -9.17
N SER A 370 -5.69 7.24 -9.88
CA SER A 370 -5.06 8.48 -9.44
C SER A 370 -5.21 9.64 -10.43
N VAL A 371 -5.46 9.35 -11.71
CA VAL A 371 -5.76 10.35 -12.74
C VAL A 371 -7.27 10.42 -12.94
N ASP A 372 -7.76 11.62 -13.25
CA ASP A 372 -9.17 11.82 -13.63
C ASP A 372 -9.54 10.91 -14.80
N SER A 373 -10.65 10.18 -14.66
CA SER A 373 -11.03 9.13 -15.60
C SER A 373 -11.27 9.65 -17.02
N ASP A 374 -11.87 10.83 -17.17
CA ASP A 374 -12.14 11.41 -18.49
C ASP A 374 -10.84 11.85 -19.18
N LYS A 375 -9.89 12.39 -18.39
CA LYS A 375 -8.56 12.75 -18.89
C LYS A 375 -7.76 11.53 -19.31
N LEU A 376 -7.81 10.46 -18.52
CA LEU A 376 -7.10 9.22 -18.83
C LEU A 376 -7.64 8.57 -20.12
N ASP A 377 -8.96 8.50 -20.28
CA ASP A 377 -9.57 7.95 -21.49
C ASP A 377 -9.19 8.77 -22.73
N SER A 378 -9.22 10.10 -22.61
CA SER A 378 -8.82 11.01 -23.70
C SER A 378 -7.35 10.81 -24.09
N TRP A 379 -6.46 10.66 -23.10
CA TRP A 379 -5.04 10.42 -23.35
C TRP A 379 -4.80 9.08 -24.04
N ILE A 380 -5.51 8.02 -23.64
CA ILE A 380 -5.41 6.70 -24.27
C ILE A 380 -5.94 6.73 -25.70
N ALA A 381 -7.11 7.33 -25.91
CA ALA A 381 -7.75 7.42 -27.23
C ALA A 381 -6.90 8.22 -28.24
N ASN A 382 -6.22 9.27 -27.78
CA ASN A 382 -5.34 10.08 -28.64
C ASN A 382 -4.03 9.36 -29.00
N SER A 383 -3.63 8.35 -28.22
CA SER A 383 -2.30 7.73 -28.32
C SER A 383 -2.32 6.29 -28.84
N SER A 384 -3.48 5.62 -28.86
CA SER A 384 -3.61 4.24 -29.30
C SER A 384 -5.05 3.86 -29.67
N ASP A 385 -5.20 2.94 -30.64
CA ASP A 385 -6.47 2.27 -30.94
C ASP A 385 -6.88 1.23 -29.87
N MET A 386 -6.10 1.10 -28.79
CA MET A 386 -6.32 0.10 -27.73
C MET A 386 -7.04 0.71 -26.53
N HIS A 387 -8.00 -0.02 -25.97
CA HIS A 387 -8.62 0.34 -24.69
C HIS A 387 -7.71 0.00 -23.50
N LEU A 388 -7.87 0.72 -22.38
CA LEU A 388 -7.11 0.53 -21.14
C LEU A 388 -7.09 -0.93 -20.67
N GLU A 389 -8.23 -1.63 -20.77
CA GLU A 389 -8.32 -3.06 -20.44
C GLU A 389 -7.36 -3.91 -21.27
N GLY A 390 -7.25 -3.66 -22.57
CA GLY A 390 -6.30 -4.37 -23.44
C GLY A 390 -4.84 -4.11 -23.07
N LEU A 391 -4.52 -2.90 -22.63
CA LEU A 391 -3.17 -2.53 -22.18
C LEU A 391 -2.81 -3.17 -20.83
N LEU A 392 -3.76 -3.24 -19.90
CA LEU A 392 -3.61 -3.90 -18.60
C LEU A 392 -3.54 -5.42 -18.74
N MET A 393 -4.09 -5.98 -19.83
CA MET A 393 -4.08 -7.42 -20.10
C MET A 393 -2.87 -7.90 -20.91
N ALA A 394 -2.17 -6.99 -21.61
CA ALA A 394 -1.00 -7.27 -22.41
C ALA A 394 0.26 -7.48 -21.54
N THR A 395 0.36 -8.63 -20.88
CA THR A 395 1.60 -9.17 -20.29
C THR A 395 1.63 -10.67 -20.46
#